data_AF-A0A1M5SQH7-F1
#
_entry.id   AF-A0A1M5SQH7-F1
#
_cell.length_a   1.000
_cell.length_b   1.000
_cell.length_c   1.000
_cell.angle_alpha   90.00
_cell.angle_beta   90.00
_cell.angle_gamma   90.00
#
_symmetry.space_group_name_H-M   'P 1'
#
loop_
_entity.id
_entity.type
_entity.pdbx_description
1 polymer ?
#
loop_
_entity_poly.entity_id
_entity_poly.type
_entity_poly.pdbx_seq_one_letter_code
_entity_poly.pdbx_strand_id
1 'polypeptide(L)'
;MKNQESHLKLQRAKRKIERLKGFYRHLMIFTIINLVIIWLRVNDNLDSWDSFITELWSLHTLSTFIVWGAILCVHAFSVFLLPNLLGYDWEERKIEQFMQEELNKKK
;
A
#
# COMPACT_ATOMS: atom_id res chain seq x y z
N MET A 1 -10.07 -13.54 -33.18
CA MET A 1 -9.87 -14.22 -31.88
C MET A 1 -8.49 -13.97 -31.27
N LYS A 2 -7.35 -14.31 -31.91
CA LYS A 2 -5.99 -14.04 -31.35
C LYS A 2 -5.74 -12.59 -30.89
N ASN A 3 -6.31 -11.61 -31.60
CA ASN A 3 -6.13 -10.18 -31.29
C ASN A 3 -6.95 -9.69 -30.08
N GLN A 4 -8.04 -10.37 -29.71
CA GLN A 4 -8.83 -10.01 -28.52
C GLN A 4 -8.20 -10.58 -27.24
N GLU A 5 -7.66 -11.80 -27.29
CA GLU A 5 -6.93 -12.37 -26.15
C GLU A 5 -5.66 -11.58 -25.80
N SER A 6 -4.91 -11.10 -26.80
CA SER A 6 -3.72 -10.27 -26.57
C SER A 6 -4.08 -8.94 -25.90
N HIS A 7 -5.20 -8.34 -26.30
CA HIS A 7 -5.69 -7.07 -25.74
C HIS A 7 -6.12 -7.23 -24.27
N LEU A 8 -6.81 -8.33 -23.93
CA LEU A 8 -7.21 -8.65 -22.56
C LEU A 8 -6.00 -8.94 -21.66
N LYS A 9 -5.01 -9.69 -22.15
CA LYS A 9 -3.75 -9.94 -21.42
C LYS A 9 -2.98 -8.64 -21.15
N LEU A 10 -2.93 -7.73 -22.13
CA LEU A 10 -2.32 -6.40 -21.97
C LEU A 10 -3.04 -5.53 -20.94
N GLN A 11 -4.37 -5.51 -20.95
CA GLN A 11 -5.14 -4.75 -19.95
C GLN A 11 -4.93 -5.29 -18.53
N ARG A 12 -4.90 -6.62 -18.36
CA ARG A 12 -4.58 -7.25 -17.07
C ARG A 12 -3.17 -6.87 -16.59
N ALA A 13 -2.18 -6.94 -17.48
CA ALA A 13 -0.81 -6.53 -17.19
C ALA A 13 -0.71 -5.06 -16.76
N LYS A 14 -1.40 -4.15 -17.47
CA LYS A 14 -1.45 -2.71 -17.15
C LYS A 14 -2.06 -2.47 -15.76
N ARG A 15 -3.19 -3.11 -15.44
CA ARG A 15 -3.82 -3.02 -14.11
C ARG A 15 -2.87 -3.50 -13.00
N LYS A 16 -2.07 -4.56 -13.23
CA LYS A 16 -1.04 -4.99 -12.27
C LYS A 16 -0.05 -3.87 -11.96
N ILE A 17 0.51 -3.29 -13.03
CA ILE A 17 1.55 -2.28 -12.94
C ILE A 17 1.03 -1.02 -12.24
N GLU A 18 -0.21 -0.64 -12.50
CA GLU A 18 -0.82 0.55 -11.89
C GLU A 18 -1.00 0.40 -10.38
N ARG A 19 -1.45 -0.77 -9.91
CA ARG A 19 -1.52 -1.09 -8.48
C ARG A 19 -0.15 -1.11 -7.82
N LEU A 20 0.83 -1.71 -8.50
CA LEU A 20 2.21 -1.77 -8.02
C LEU A 20 2.81 -0.38 -7.89
N LYS A 21 2.62 0.48 -8.90
CA LYS A 21 3.04 1.89 -8.87
C LYS A 21 2.38 2.66 -7.72
N GLY A 22 1.10 2.39 -7.46
CA GLY A 22 0.38 2.94 -6.30
C GLY A 22 1.04 2.57 -4.98
N PHE A 23 1.36 1.29 -4.78
CA PHE A 23 2.07 0.81 -3.59
C PHE A 23 3.45 1.44 -3.44
N TYR A 24 4.27 1.40 -4.50
CA TYR A 24 5.62 1.96 -4.46
C TYR A 24 5.64 3.45 -4.20
N ARG A 25 4.64 4.21 -4.67
CA ARG A 25 4.50 5.64 -4.32
C ARG A 25 4.32 5.83 -2.82
N HIS A 26 3.45 5.06 -2.17
CA HIS A 26 3.24 5.15 -0.72
C HIS A 26 4.48 4.72 0.05
N LEU A 27 5.13 3.62 -0.36
CA LEU A 27 6.38 3.16 0.23
C LEU A 27 7.50 4.21 0.08
N MET A 28 7.62 4.83 -1.10
CA MET A 28 8.62 5.86 -1.37
C MET A 28 8.39 7.09 -0.48
N ILE A 29 7.15 7.59 -0.38
CA ILE A 29 6.82 8.73 0.48
C ILE A 29 7.12 8.40 1.95
N PHE A 30 6.72 7.20 2.41
CA PHE A 30 7.02 6.74 3.76
C PHE A 30 8.53 6.72 4.01
N THR A 31 9.32 6.11 3.12
CA THR A 31 10.77 6.05 3.25
C THR A 31 11.41 7.44 3.23
N ILE A 32 10.99 8.33 2.33
CA ILE A 32 11.53 9.70 2.25
C ILE A 32 11.23 10.48 3.53
N ILE A 33 10.00 10.45 4.03
CA ILE A 33 9.63 11.16 5.27
C ILE A 33 10.48 10.65 6.44
N ASN A 34 10.61 9.32 6.58
CA ASN A 34 11.45 8.73 7.62
C ASN A 34 12.93 9.14 7.48
N LEU A 35 13.47 9.12 6.27
CA LEU A 35 14.85 9.56 6.00
C LEU A 35 15.05 11.04 6.30
N VAL A 36 14.08 11.91 5.96
CA VAL A 36 14.15 13.34 6.26
C VAL A 36 14.11 13.59 7.77
N ILE A 37 13.27 12.86 8.51
CA ILE A 37 13.23 12.94 9.98
C ILE A 37 14.58 12.54 10.58
N ILE A 38 15.18 11.44 10.09
CA ILE A 38 16.51 10.99 10.53
C ILE A 38 17.56 12.05 10.17
N TRP A 39 17.53 12.58 8.94
CA TRP A 39 18.50 13.56 8.46
C TRP A 39 18.45 14.88 9.22
N LEU A 40 17.25 15.45 9.42
CA LEU A 40 17.07 16.67 10.22
C LEU A 40 17.58 16.45 11.65
N ARG A 41 17.26 15.31 12.27
CA ARG A 41 17.72 15.01 13.64
C ARG A 41 19.24 14.77 13.74
N VAL A 42 19.86 14.14 12.74
CA VAL A 42 21.33 13.96 12.68
C VAL A 42 22.04 15.30 12.47
N ASN A 43 21.42 16.22 11.73
CA ASN A 43 21.99 17.54 11.47
C ASN A 43 21.75 18.54 12.61
N ASP A 44 20.64 18.40 13.36
CA ASP A 44 20.23 19.32 14.42
C ASP A 44 20.86 19.02 15.79
N ASN A 45 21.46 17.83 16.06
CA ASN A 45 22.03 17.54 17.40
C ASN A 45 23.33 16.71 17.44
N LEU A 46 24.38 17.42 17.88
CA LEU A 46 25.43 16.91 18.78
C LEU A 46 24.96 16.90 20.26
N ASP A 47 23.69 17.16 20.61
CA ASP A 47 23.20 17.21 22.01
C ASP A 47 22.63 15.88 22.56
N SER A 48 23.35 14.78 22.32
CA SER A 48 23.19 13.43 22.90
C SER A 48 22.16 12.48 22.26
N TRP A 49 22.63 11.24 22.09
CA TRP A 49 21.86 10.07 21.63
C TRP A 49 20.69 9.70 22.56
N ASP A 50 20.72 10.09 23.84
CA ASP A 50 19.70 9.72 24.81
C ASP A 50 18.35 10.41 24.56
N SER A 51 18.34 11.69 24.21
CA SER A 51 17.09 12.40 23.84
C SER A 51 16.47 11.82 22.56
N PHE A 52 17.31 11.37 21.62
CA PHE A 52 16.86 10.71 20.38
C PHE A 52 16.11 9.40 20.68
N ILE A 53 16.71 8.54 21.50
CA ILE A 53 16.09 7.29 21.94
C ILE A 53 14.82 7.58 22.76
N THR A 54 14.85 8.57 23.65
CA THR A 54 13.70 8.90 24.50
C THR A 54 12.49 9.38 23.69
N GLU A 55 12.70 10.20 22.67
CA GLU A 55 11.64 10.66 21.75
C GLU A 55 11.15 9.57 20.78
N LEU A 56 12.05 8.70 20.31
CA LEU A 56 11.69 7.53 19.47
C LEU A 56 10.89 6.48 20.24
N TRP A 57 11.28 6.23 21.48
CA TRP A 57 10.61 5.31 22.39
C TRP A 57 9.43 5.94 23.14
N SER A 58 9.15 7.22 22.90
CA SER A 58 7.90 7.81 23.36
C SER A 58 6.71 7.08 22.73
N LEU A 59 5.68 6.85 23.54
CA LEU A 59 4.47 6.13 23.11
C LEU A 59 3.81 6.77 21.87
N HIS A 60 3.98 8.08 21.69
CA HIS A 60 3.43 8.83 20.57
C HIS A 60 4.17 8.56 19.25
N THR A 61 5.50 8.47 19.28
CA THR A 61 6.30 8.16 18.09
C THR A 61 6.15 6.68 17.73
N LEU A 62 6.20 5.78 18.72
CA LEU A 62 5.95 4.35 18.50
C LEU A 62 4.54 4.09 17.96
N SER A 63 3.51 4.77 18.46
CA SER A 63 2.15 4.62 17.93
C SER A 63 2.08 5.06 16.47
N THR A 64 2.77 6.14 16.10
CA THR A 64 2.78 6.63 14.72
C THR A 64 3.48 5.63 13.79
N PHE A 65 4.66 5.13 14.16
CA PHE A 65 5.37 4.11 13.39
C PHE A 65 4.58 2.81 13.27
N ILE A 66 3.94 2.34 14.34
CA ILE A 66 3.13 1.12 14.33
C ILE A 66 1.88 1.30 13.48
N VAL A 67 1.18 2.43 13.58
CA VAL A 67 -0.02 2.70 12.78
C VAL A 67 0.34 2.82 11.29
N TRP A 68 1.36 3.60 10.94
CA TRP A 68 1.79 3.76 9.55
C TRP A 68 2.41 2.47 8.99
N GLY A 69 3.17 1.73 9.80
CA GLY A 69 3.68 0.40 9.47
C GLY A 69 2.54 -0.58 9.22
N ALA A 70 1.51 -0.59 10.06
CA ALA A 70 0.33 -1.44 9.89
C ALA A 70 -0.45 -1.09 8.61
N ILE A 71 -0.65 0.20 8.32
CA ILE A 71 -1.29 0.66 7.08
C ILE A 71 -0.49 0.19 5.86
N LEU A 72 0.84 0.29 5.91
CA LEU A 72 1.71 -0.14 4.82
C LEU A 72 1.71 -1.67 4.66
N CYS A 73 1.70 -2.43 5.76
CA CYS A 73 1.55 -3.89 5.75
C CYS A 73 0.20 -4.33 5.17
N VAL A 74 -0.91 -3.69 5.55
CA VAL A 74 -2.23 -3.97 4.99
C VAL A 74 -2.25 -3.65 3.50
N HIS A 75 -1.64 -2.53 3.08
CA HIS A 75 -1.56 -2.17 1.67
C HIS A 75 -0.70 -3.16 0.87
N ALA A 76 0.43 -3.61 1.42
CA ALA A 76 1.27 -4.64 0.83
C ALA A 76 0.51 -5.96 0.69
N PHE A 77 -0.21 -6.38 1.74
CA PHE A 77 -1.04 -7.58 1.71
C PHE A 77 -2.11 -7.47 0.60
N SER A 78 -2.74 -6.31 0.48
CA SER A 78 -3.77 -6.08 -0.54
C SER A 78 -3.23 -6.11 -1.98
N VAL A 79 -2.01 -5.61 -2.20
CA VAL A 79 -1.42 -5.50 -3.55
C VAL A 79 -0.70 -6.79 -3.97
N PHE A 80 -0.05 -7.49 -3.03
CA PHE A 80 0.77 -8.67 -3.34
C PHE A 80 0.08 -10.00 -2.98
N LEU A 81 -0.54 -10.11 -1.80
CA LEU A 81 -1.10 -11.38 -1.33
C LEU A 81 -2.53 -11.64 -1.83
N LEU A 82 -3.44 -10.66 -1.76
CA LEU A 82 -4.83 -10.85 -2.22
C LEU A 82 -4.93 -11.36 -3.68
N PRO A 83 -4.19 -10.79 -4.66
CA PRO A 83 -4.27 -11.27 -6.05
C PRO A 83 -3.64 -12.65 -6.25
N ASN A 84 -2.68 -13.04 -5.40
CA ASN A 84 -2.03 -14.35 -5.47
C ASN A 84 -2.87 -15.46 -4.81
N LEU A 85 -3.58 -15.13 -3.73
CA LEU A 85 -4.43 -16.08 -2.99
C LEU A 85 -5.81 -16.29 -3.64
N LEU A 86 -6.50 -15.21 -4.03
CA LEU A 86 -7.88 -15.28 -4.54
C LEU A 86 -7.95 -15.39 -6.07
N GLY A 87 -6.81 -15.25 -6.75
CA GLY A 87 -6.67 -15.25 -8.20
C GLY A 87 -6.88 -13.85 -8.80
N TYR A 88 -6.19 -13.56 -9.91
CA TYR A 88 -6.10 -12.21 -10.46
C TYR A 88 -7.44 -11.56 -10.85
N ASP A 89 -8.46 -12.39 -11.08
CA ASP A 89 -9.79 -11.96 -11.53
C ASP A 89 -10.79 -11.85 -10.35
N TRP A 90 -10.36 -12.08 -9.10
CA TRP A 90 -11.27 -12.13 -7.94
C TRP A 90 -11.99 -10.80 -7.68
N GLU A 91 -11.29 -9.67 -7.79
CA GLU A 91 -11.89 -8.34 -7.59
C GLU A 91 -12.93 -8.04 -8.67
N GLU A 92 -12.62 -8.37 -9.93
CA GLU A 92 -13.53 -8.12 -11.06
C GLU A 92 -14.81 -8.95 -10.90
N ARG A 93 -14.68 -10.23 -10.50
CA ARG A 93 -15.84 -11.06 -10.15
C ARG A 93 -16.64 -10.50 -8.97
N LYS A 94 -15.96 -9.95 -7.96
CA LYS A 94 -16.64 -9.46 -6.76
C LYS A 94 -17.39 -8.16 -7.03
N ILE A 95 -16.83 -7.27 -7.87
CA ILE A 95 -17.52 -6.07 -8.34
C ILE A 95 -18.77 -6.45 -9.17
N GLU A 96 -18.64 -7.42 -10.06
CA GLU A 96 -19.77 -7.91 -10.86
C GLU A 96 -20.88 -8.52 -9.97
N GLN A 97 -20.50 -9.30 -8.96
CA GLN A 97 -21.43 -9.82 -7.96
C GLN A 97 -22.16 -8.70 -7.21
N PHE A 98 -21.44 -7.69 -6.70
CA PHE A 98 -22.07 -6.56 -6.00
C PHE A 98 -23.03 -5.76 -6.90
N MET A 99 -22.67 -5.57 -8.17
CA MET A 99 -23.54 -4.88 -9.13
C MET A 99 -24.82 -5.66 -9.40
N GLN A 100 -24.73 -6.99 -9.55
CA GLN A 100 -25.90 -7.85 -9.69
C GLN A 100 -26.78 -7.85 -8.42
N GLU A 101 -26.16 -7.89 -7.23
CA GLU A 101 -26.89 -7.79 -5.95
C GLU A 101 -27.63 -6.45 -5.81
N GLU A 102 -27.03 -5.32 -6.20
CA GLU A 102 -27.70 -4.02 -6.21
C GLU A 102 -28.86 -3.95 -7.20
N LEU A 103 -28.67 -4.47 -8.42
CA LEU A 103 -29.72 -4.53 -9.44
C LEU A 103 -30.91 -5.38 -9.00
N ASN A 104 -30.64 -6.52 -8.34
CA ASN A 104 -31.68 -7.38 -7.80
C ASN A 104 -32.37 -6.78 -6.56
N LYS A 105 -31.67 -5.98 -5.74
CA LYS A 105 -32.29 -5.25 -4.61
C LYS A 105 -33.21 -4.10 -5.02
N LYS A 106 -33.05 -3.56 -6.22
CA LYS A 106 -33.90 -2.50 -6.78
C LYS A 106 -35.14 -3.01 -7.51
N LYS A 107 -35.33 -4.33 -7.58
CA LYS A 107 -36.48 -5.00 -8.23
C LYS A 107 -37.43 -5.54 -7.17
#